data_AF-A0A3C1B361-F1
#
_entry.id   AF-A0A3C1B361-F1
#
_cell.length_a   1.000
_cell.length_b   1.000
_cell.length_c   1.000
_cell.angle_alpha   90.00
_cell.angle_beta   90.00
_cell.angle_gamma   90.00
#
_symmetry.space_group_name_H-M   'P 1'
#
loop_
_entity.id
_entity.type
_entity.pdbx_description
1 polymer ?
#
loop_
_entity_poly.entity_id
_entity_poly.type
_entity_poly.pdbx_seq_one_letter_code
_entity_poly.pdbx_strand_id
1 'polypeptide(L)'
;SGSLLASADQVFARITSQLLANLSLNEFFTQLFLALILFPFIFSFMYSGYIKQRFIDQDGSAFNRIDSTTKGFRIDKTILITFLSCINLLYILFAVIQVTYLTGAFQAILPDDLTYAEYARSGFFELAGVSFINLILVLLAVKGTDRRGAAGLAVRVESLLLLAGSLVQWASAMFRMKMYIDAYGLSLQRFWVTAFMLLQLIIFILLLIKEFQARFPLFKTVVAAVLLSLVALNHVNSDAWIARHNVDRYLAVGQIDTSFFKELSSSAVPAMLNLTEVKDRGIAGIIARQLIERLDNIQNAENPRWQKLNLAQSQAKELITDQLDRLRSLSKEAP
;
A
#
# COMPACT_ATOMS: atom_id res chain seq x y z
N SER A 1 5.10 19.01 46.49
CA SER A 1 5.91 18.53 45.34
C SER A 1 5.10 17.90 44.21
N GLY A 2 3.88 17.38 44.43
CA GLY A 2 3.06 16.75 43.37
C GLY A 2 2.32 17.70 42.40
N SER A 3 2.18 18.98 42.75
CA SER A 3 1.46 19.96 41.91
C SER A 3 2.24 20.40 40.66
N LEU A 4 3.58 20.40 40.69
CA LEU A 4 4.44 20.77 39.55
C LEU A 4 4.55 19.65 38.51
N LEU A 5 4.54 18.39 38.95
CA LEU A 5 4.50 17.23 38.05
C LEU A 5 3.13 17.09 37.38
N ALA A 6 2.04 17.32 38.13
CA ALA A 6 0.68 17.29 37.59
C ALA A 6 0.41 18.44 36.59
N SER A 7 1.00 19.64 36.79
CA SER A 7 0.85 20.74 35.84
C SER A 7 1.70 20.53 34.57
N ALA A 8 2.87 19.91 34.69
CA ALA A 8 3.68 19.54 33.54
C ALA A 8 2.96 18.51 32.66
N ASP A 9 2.26 17.55 33.27
CA ASP A 9 1.50 16.51 32.57
C ASP A 9 0.26 17.07 31.87
N GLN A 10 -0.45 18.04 32.47
CA GLN A 10 -1.57 18.74 31.82
C GLN A 10 -1.14 19.66 30.67
N VAL A 11 0.01 20.33 30.80
CA VAL A 11 0.57 21.16 29.73
C VAL A 11 1.06 20.28 28.58
N PHE A 12 1.70 19.15 28.89
CA PHE A 12 2.10 18.16 27.89
C PHE A 12 0.89 17.53 27.20
N ALA A 13 -0.17 17.19 27.94
CA ALA A 13 -1.44 16.69 27.39
C ALA A 13 -2.13 17.73 26.49
N ARG A 14 -2.08 19.02 26.85
CA ARG A 14 -2.68 20.10 26.06
C ARG A 14 -1.87 20.42 24.81
N ILE A 15 -0.53 20.38 24.89
CA ILE A 15 0.36 20.56 23.73
C ILE A 15 0.24 19.37 22.78
N THR A 16 0.21 18.14 23.31
CA THR A 16 0.02 16.94 22.50
C THR A 16 -1.37 16.91 21.88
N SER A 17 -2.43 17.24 22.60
CA SER A 17 -3.79 17.30 22.04
C SER A 17 -3.96 18.40 20.98
N GLN A 18 -3.33 19.57 21.15
CA GLN A 18 -3.38 20.65 20.16
C GLN A 18 -2.53 20.36 18.91
N LEU A 19 -1.38 19.69 19.08
CA LEU A 19 -0.62 19.16 17.95
C LEU A 19 -1.40 18.06 17.23
N LEU A 20 -2.01 17.12 17.95
CA LEU A 20 -2.81 16.04 17.37
C LEU A 20 -4.10 16.52 16.69
N ALA A 21 -4.74 17.58 17.19
CA ALA A 21 -5.99 18.10 16.64
C ALA A 21 -5.82 18.94 15.37
N ASN A 22 -4.69 19.62 15.19
CA ASN A 22 -4.42 20.47 14.03
C ASN A 22 -3.53 19.82 12.97
N LEU A 23 -2.97 18.65 13.24
CA LEU A 23 -2.22 17.89 12.23
C LEU A 23 -3.19 16.97 11.50
N SER A 24 -3.40 17.22 10.21
CA SER A 24 -3.64 16.13 9.26
C SER A 24 -2.41 15.23 9.31
N LEU A 25 -2.35 14.32 10.29
CA LEU A 25 -1.15 13.54 10.62
C LEU A 25 -0.57 12.88 9.37
N ASN A 26 -1.41 12.46 8.43
CA ASN A 26 -0.95 11.94 7.14
C ASN A 26 -0.15 12.95 6.31
N GLU A 27 -0.59 14.20 6.18
CA GLU A 27 0.15 15.20 5.40
C GLU A 27 1.45 15.58 6.10
N PHE A 28 1.42 15.78 7.42
CA PHE A 28 2.63 16.07 8.19
C PHE A 28 3.64 14.92 8.14
N PHE A 29 3.21 13.67 8.32
CA PHE A 29 4.10 12.50 8.23
C PHE A 29 4.59 12.28 6.80
N THR A 30 3.75 12.49 5.79
CA THR A 30 4.17 12.38 4.39
C THR A 30 5.20 13.44 4.05
N GLN A 31 4.97 14.70 4.44
CA GLN A 31 5.89 15.82 4.21
C GLN A 31 7.19 15.66 5.00
N LEU A 32 7.13 15.25 6.27
CA LEU A 32 8.31 15.00 7.10
C LEU A 32 9.15 13.84 6.55
N PHE A 33 8.49 12.76 6.11
CA PHE A 33 9.14 11.61 5.51
C PHE A 33 9.75 11.94 4.15
N LEU A 34 9.04 12.68 3.28
CA LEU A 34 9.57 13.16 2.00
C LEU A 34 10.76 14.10 2.22
N ALA A 35 10.64 15.02 3.18
CA ALA A 35 11.71 15.93 3.55
C ALA A 35 12.95 15.17 3.99
N LEU A 36 12.81 14.08 4.76
CA LEU A 36 13.94 13.28 5.24
C LEU A 36 14.59 12.40 4.15
N ILE A 37 13.84 12.00 3.12
CA ILE A 37 14.40 11.32 1.93
C ILE A 37 15.16 12.29 1.07
N LEU A 38 14.62 13.49 0.87
CA LEU A 38 15.24 14.53 0.05
C LEU A 38 16.41 15.20 0.76
N PHE A 39 16.39 15.25 2.10
CA PHE A 39 17.42 15.90 2.91
C PHE A 39 18.84 15.38 2.60
N PRO A 40 19.12 14.07 2.51
CA PRO A 40 20.42 13.56 2.06
C PRO A 40 20.81 13.99 0.64
N PHE A 41 19.87 14.10 -0.29
CA PHE A 41 20.14 14.54 -1.67
C PHE A 41 20.44 16.04 -1.70
N ILE A 42 19.68 16.85 -0.97
CA ILE A 42 19.90 18.29 -0.81
C ILE A 42 21.24 18.53 -0.10
N PHE A 43 21.51 17.80 0.98
CA PHE A 43 22.76 17.86 1.72
C PHE A 43 23.95 17.43 0.85
N SER A 44 23.82 16.36 0.06
CA SER A 44 24.82 15.90 -0.91
C SER A 44 25.07 16.93 -2.01
N PHE A 45 24.01 17.57 -2.53
CA PHE A 45 24.12 18.65 -3.51
C PHE A 45 24.84 19.89 -2.93
N MET A 46 24.49 20.30 -1.71
CA MET A 46 25.15 21.40 -0.99
C MET A 46 26.60 21.08 -0.66
N TYR A 47 26.88 19.85 -0.20
CA TYR A 47 28.23 19.40 0.15
C TYR A 47 29.13 19.25 -1.08
N SER A 48 28.59 18.79 -2.21
CA SER A 48 29.27 18.74 -3.51
C SER A 48 29.65 20.15 -4.01
N GLY A 49 28.77 21.13 -3.84
CA GLY A 49 29.08 22.54 -4.11
C GLY A 49 30.21 23.09 -3.22
N TYR A 50 30.21 22.73 -1.94
CA TYR A 50 31.23 23.14 -0.97
C TYR A 50 32.61 22.50 -1.24
N ILE A 51 32.65 21.23 -1.65
CA ILE A 51 33.89 20.52 -2.00
C ILE A 51 34.45 21.00 -3.34
N LYS A 52 33.60 21.30 -4.33
CA LYS A 52 34.04 21.83 -5.63
C LYS A 52 34.75 23.19 -5.48
N GLN A 53 34.40 23.97 -4.46
CA GLN A 53 35.07 25.24 -4.17
C GLN A 53 36.45 25.04 -3.52
N ARG A 54 36.66 23.98 -2.73
CA ARG A 54 37.98 23.63 -2.18
C ARG A 54 38.93 22.95 -3.18
N PHE A 55 38.41 22.25 -4.18
CA PHE A 55 39.23 21.59 -5.21
C PHE A 55 39.68 22.51 -6.35
N ILE A 56 39.13 23.72 -6.47
CA ILE A 56 39.59 24.72 -7.44
C ILE A 56 40.73 25.58 -6.84
N ASP A 57 40.83 25.69 -5.52
CA ASP A 57 41.84 26.50 -4.83
C ASP A 57 43.09 25.73 -4.37
N GLN A 58 43.10 24.39 -4.42
CA GLN A 58 44.28 23.58 -4.08
C GLN A 58 44.55 22.50 -5.15
N ASP A 59 45.70 22.69 -5.82
CA ASP A 59 46.50 21.71 -6.55
C ASP A 59 46.18 21.39 -8.02
N GLY A 60 46.81 22.20 -8.88
CA GLY A 60 47.25 21.83 -10.23
C GLY A 60 48.42 20.85 -10.28
N SER A 61 48.49 19.81 -9.41
CA SER A 61 49.57 18.81 -9.51
C SER A 61 49.28 17.47 -8.84
N ALA A 62 48.27 16.72 -9.32
CA ALA A 62 48.19 15.27 -9.05
C ALA A 62 47.33 14.53 -10.10
N PHE A 63 47.54 14.82 -11.38
CA PHE A 63 46.90 14.09 -12.47
C PHE A 63 47.70 12.82 -12.81
N ASN A 64 47.83 11.88 -11.87
CA ASN A 64 48.24 10.51 -12.21
C ASN A 64 48.05 9.56 -11.04
N ARG A 65 46.88 8.89 -11.01
CA ARG A 65 46.70 7.49 -10.61
C ARG A 65 45.23 7.11 -10.76
N ILE A 66 44.81 6.95 -12.00
CA ILE A 66 43.60 6.21 -12.34
C ILE A 66 44.00 4.74 -12.36
N ASP A 67 43.89 4.07 -11.22
CA ASP A 67 43.87 2.60 -11.18
C ASP A 67 42.42 2.13 -11.02
N SER A 68 41.95 1.55 -12.11
CA SER A 68 40.69 0.88 -12.31
C SER A 68 40.60 -0.39 -11.46
N THR A 69 39.84 -0.30 -10.37
CA THR A 69 39.10 -1.44 -9.84
C THR A 69 37.70 -0.95 -9.50
N THR A 70 36.69 -1.72 -9.86
CA THR A 70 35.27 -1.45 -9.62
C THR A 70 34.98 -1.28 -8.12
N LYS A 71 35.26 -0.08 -7.59
CA LYS A 71 34.83 0.36 -6.27
C LYS A 71 33.33 0.59 -6.34
N GLY A 72 32.58 -0.49 -6.11
CA GLY A 72 31.17 -0.39 -5.77
C GLY A 72 30.98 0.68 -4.69
N PHE A 73 29.93 1.48 -4.83
CA PHE A 73 29.54 2.58 -3.96
C PHE A 73 29.64 2.16 -2.47
N ARG A 74 30.77 2.44 -1.81
CA ARG A 74 30.99 2.14 -0.39
C ARG A 74 30.54 3.36 0.39
N ILE A 75 29.28 3.34 0.80
CA ILE A 75 28.73 4.34 1.72
C ILE A 75 29.52 4.25 3.03
N ASP A 76 29.97 5.39 3.54
CA ASP A 76 30.65 5.46 4.84
C ASP A 76 29.71 4.87 5.92
N LYS A 77 30.24 3.91 6.69
CA LYS A 77 29.49 3.23 7.75
C LYS A 77 28.94 4.23 8.77
N THR A 78 29.65 5.33 9.01
CA THR A 78 29.24 6.37 9.96
C THR A 78 28.00 7.11 9.45
N ILE A 79 28.00 7.49 8.17
CA ILE A 79 26.85 8.15 7.53
C ILE A 79 25.64 7.22 7.53
N LEU A 80 25.86 5.94 7.21
CA LEU A 80 24.80 4.94 7.18
C LEU A 80 24.18 4.71 8.57
N ILE A 81 25.00 4.59 9.62
CA ILE A 81 24.52 4.37 10.99
C ILE A 81 23.73 5.59 11.48
N THR A 82 24.24 6.81 11.28
CA THR A 82 23.54 8.04 11.69
C THR A 82 22.21 8.19 10.96
N PHE A 83 22.18 7.89 9.66
CA PHE A 83 20.97 7.93 8.86
C PHE A 83 19.94 6.88 9.30
N LEU A 84 20.37 5.63 9.50
CA LEU A 84 19.50 4.55 10.01
C LEU A 84 18.95 4.89 11.40
N SER A 85 19.79 5.45 12.28
CA SER A 85 19.37 5.83 13.64
C SER A 85 18.27 6.90 13.62
N CYS A 86 18.40 7.90 12.75
CA CYS A 86 17.40 8.96 12.58
C CYS A 86 16.05 8.38 12.10
N ILE A 87 16.10 7.45 11.15
CA ILE A 87 14.90 6.80 10.61
C ILE A 87 14.28 5.86 11.66
N ASN A 88 15.09 5.12 12.40
CA ASN A 88 14.61 4.25 13.49
C ASN A 88 13.93 5.03 14.60
N LEU A 89 14.47 6.20 14.98
CA LEU A 89 13.81 7.09 15.95
C LEU A 89 12.41 7.51 15.47
N LEU A 90 12.29 7.87 14.18
CA LEU A 90 11.00 8.21 13.58
C LEU A 90 10.03 7.02 13.61
N TYR A 91 10.50 5.82 13.30
CA TYR A 91 9.67 4.61 13.37
C TYR A 91 9.22 4.27 14.78
N ILE A 92 10.08 4.45 15.77
CA ILE A 92 9.72 4.26 17.18
C ILE A 92 8.62 5.26 17.55
N LEU A 93 8.77 6.54 17.18
CA LEU A 93 7.73 7.55 17.40
C LEU A 93 6.42 7.18 16.71
N PHE A 94 6.49 6.77 15.44
CA PHE A 94 5.32 6.30 14.69
C PHE A 94 4.66 5.08 15.34
N ALA A 95 5.45 4.09 15.78
CA ALA A 95 4.94 2.90 16.44
C ALA A 95 4.23 3.24 17.76
N VAL A 96 4.78 4.17 18.56
CA VAL A 96 4.13 4.66 19.79
C VAL A 96 2.77 5.29 19.47
N ILE A 97 2.68 6.13 18.44
CA ILE A 97 1.41 6.74 18.01
C ILE A 97 0.41 5.65 17.55
N GLN A 98 0.87 4.67 16.77
CA GLN A 98 0.02 3.58 16.29
C GLN A 98 -0.50 2.69 17.42
N VAL A 99 0.36 2.34 18.38
CA VAL A 99 -0.05 1.57 19.57
C VAL A 99 -1.09 2.35 20.38
N THR A 100 -0.91 3.66 20.52
CA THR A 100 -1.89 4.53 21.21
C THR A 100 -3.24 4.54 20.50
N TYR A 101 -3.24 4.53 19.16
CA TYR A 101 -4.45 4.44 18.35
C TYR A 101 -5.13 3.06 18.47
N LEU A 102 -4.36 1.97 18.39
CA LEU A 102 -4.84 0.57 18.44
C LEU A 102 -5.36 0.16 19.82
N THR A 103 -4.75 0.66 20.90
CA THR A 103 -5.17 0.38 22.28
C THR A 103 -6.42 1.14 22.69
N GLY A 104 -6.97 1.98 21.82
CA GLY A 104 -8.21 2.71 22.09
C GLY A 104 -8.06 3.83 23.12
N ALA A 105 -6.84 4.22 23.49
CA ALA A 105 -6.59 5.41 24.32
C ALA A 105 -7.14 6.71 23.68
N PHE A 106 -7.47 6.66 22.37
CA PHE A 106 -8.16 7.69 21.60
C PHE A 106 -9.65 7.43 21.31
N GLN A 107 -10.24 6.30 21.73
CA GLN A 107 -11.70 6.10 21.61
C GLN A 107 -12.51 7.09 22.46
N ALA A 108 -11.85 7.85 23.35
CA ALA A 108 -12.44 8.95 24.11
C ALA A 108 -12.41 10.32 23.39
N ILE A 109 -11.81 10.44 22.19
CA ILE A 109 -11.64 11.73 21.46
C ILE A 109 -11.81 11.54 19.95
N LEU A 110 -12.65 10.63 19.49
CA LEU A 110 -13.19 10.77 18.13
C LEU A 110 -14.23 11.90 18.19
N PRO A 111 -14.10 12.99 17.43
CA PRO A 111 -15.17 13.96 17.29
C PRO A 111 -16.44 13.22 16.82
N ASP A 112 -17.58 13.52 17.43
CA ASP A 112 -18.88 12.88 17.16
C ASP A 112 -19.31 12.99 15.67
N ASP A 113 -18.62 13.79 14.87
CA ASP A 113 -18.97 14.17 13.50
C ASP A 113 -18.16 13.44 12.40
N LEU A 114 -17.17 12.60 12.73
CA LEU A 114 -16.38 11.84 11.74
C LEU A 114 -16.66 10.34 11.83
N THR A 115 -17.29 9.79 10.79
CA THR A 115 -17.39 8.33 10.67
C THR A 115 -15.99 7.73 10.49
N TYR A 116 -15.72 6.60 11.16
CA TYR A 116 -14.45 5.86 11.05
C TYR A 116 -14.04 5.57 9.59
N ALA A 117 -15.02 5.54 8.68
CA ALA A 117 -14.85 5.34 7.23
C ALA A 117 -14.27 6.57 6.51
N GLU A 118 -14.65 7.80 6.89
CA GLU A 118 -14.10 9.05 6.34
C GLU A 118 -12.60 9.19 6.67
N TYR A 119 -12.22 8.82 7.89
CA TYR A 119 -10.82 8.82 8.35
C TYR A 119 -9.99 7.75 7.60
N ALA A 120 -10.57 6.59 7.27
CA ALA A 120 -9.88 5.55 6.52
C ALA A 120 -9.61 5.93 5.05
N ARG A 121 -10.42 6.81 4.46
CA ARG A 121 -10.24 7.30 3.08
C ARG A 121 -9.10 8.32 2.97
N SER A 122 -8.91 9.13 3.99
CA SER A 122 -7.90 10.19 4.01
C SER A 122 -6.53 9.63 4.40
N GLY A 123 -5.61 9.61 3.44
CA GLY A 123 -4.20 9.30 3.61
C GLY A 123 -3.76 7.84 3.62
N PHE A 124 -4.62 6.92 3.18
CA PHE A 124 -4.21 5.54 2.86
C PHE A 124 -3.14 5.50 1.76
N PHE A 125 -3.33 6.25 0.67
CA PHE A 125 -2.42 6.24 -0.48
C PHE A 125 -1.03 6.75 -0.12
N GLU A 126 -0.99 7.75 0.74
CA GLU A 126 0.20 8.33 1.33
C GLU A 126 0.93 7.29 2.18
N LEU A 127 0.24 6.57 3.07
CA LEU A 127 0.84 5.46 3.84
C LEU A 127 1.33 4.33 2.94
N ALA A 128 0.61 3.99 1.88
CA ALA A 128 1.04 2.98 0.91
C ALA A 128 2.30 3.43 0.16
N GLY A 129 2.39 4.71 -0.22
CA GLY A 129 3.58 5.30 -0.81
C GLY A 129 4.78 5.30 0.14
N VAL A 130 4.58 5.70 1.39
CA VAL A 130 5.58 5.66 2.46
C VAL A 130 6.09 4.22 2.66
N SER A 131 5.18 3.25 2.73
CA SER A 131 5.48 1.82 2.82
C SER A 131 6.35 1.31 1.68
N PHE A 132 6.09 1.75 0.45
CA PHE A 132 6.90 1.37 -0.71
C PHE A 132 8.32 1.95 -0.66
N ILE A 133 8.45 3.21 -0.28
CA ILE A 133 9.77 3.84 -0.09
C ILE A 133 10.54 3.13 1.02
N ASN A 134 9.87 2.78 2.11
CA ASN A 134 10.46 2.02 3.21
C ASN A 134 11.01 0.68 2.75
N LEU A 135 10.30 -0.03 1.87
CA LEU A 135 10.80 -1.25 1.25
C LEU A 135 12.13 -1.00 0.51
N ILE A 136 12.22 0.06 -0.29
CA ILE A 136 13.44 0.43 -1.02
C ILE A 136 14.57 0.75 -0.05
N LEU A 137 14.29 1.52 0.99
CA LEU A 137 15.25 1.91 2.01
C LEU A 137 15.84 0.68 2.73
N VAL A 138 15.00 -0.25 3.16
CA VAL A 138 15.42 -1.50 3.80
C VAL A 138 16.26 -2.34 2.83
N LEU A 139 15.86 -2.46 1.56
CA LEU A 139 16.63 -3.16 0.53
C LEU A 139 18.03 -2.56 0.34
N LEU A 140 18.13 -1.23 0.32
CA LEU A 140 19.40 -0.51 0.21
C LEU A 140 20.28 -0.70 1.46
N ALA A 141 19.69 -0.59 2.65
CA ALA A 141 20.41 -0.80 3.92
C ALA A 141 20.98 -2.23 4.02
N VAL A 142 20.20 -3.23 3.61
CA VAL A 142 20.62 -4.65 3.61
C VAL A 142 21.71 -4.92 2.56
N LYS A 143 21.64 -4.28 1.37
CA LYS A 143 22.61 -4.47 0.27
C LYS A 143 23.92 -3.70 0.47
N GLY A 144 23.87 -2.52 1.07
CA GLY A 144 24.98 -1.56 1.11
C GLY A 144 26.07 -1.83 2.16
N THR A 145 25.91 -2.83 3.03
CA THR A 145 26.75 -2.92 4.24
C THR A 145 27.68 -4.12 4.29
N ASP A 146 28.98 -3.86 4.46
CA ASP A 146 30.02 -4.84 4.74
C ASP A 146 30.04 -5.17 6.25
N ARG A 147 29.43 -6.29 6.64
CA ARG A 147 28.99 -6.62 8.02
C ARG A 147 30.09 -7.20 8.95
N ARG A 148 31.35 -6.91 8.70
CA ARG A 148 32.48 -7.43 9.50
C ARG A 148 32.77 -6.53 10.72
N GLY A 149 32.98 -7.13 11.90
CA GLY A 149 33.38 -6.46 13.15
C GLY A 149 32.23 -5.91 14.00
N ALA A 150 32.54 -5.24 15.12
CA ALA A 150 31.56 -4.66 16.06
C ALA A 150 30.61 -3.64 15.41
N ALA A 151 31.12 -2.83 14.48
CA ALA A 151 30.31 -1.93 13.65
C ALA A 151 29.29 -2.68 12.77
N GLY A 152 29.58 -3.92 12.38
CA GLY A 152 28.64 -4.77 11.64
C GLY A 152 27.48 -5.27 12.51
N LEU A 153 27.70 -5.45 13.81
CA LEU A 153 26.64 -5.83 14.76
C LEU A 153 25.68 -4.66 15.03
N ALA A 154 26.21 -3.44 15.17
CA ALA A 154 25.40 -2.23 15.29
C ALA A 154 24.49 -2.03 14.06
N VAL A 155 25.03 -2.11 12.84
CA VAL A 155 24.24 -2.00 11.60
C VAL A 155 23.18 -3.10 11.52
N ARG A 156 23.50 -4.33 11.97
CA ARG A 156 22.52 -5.42 12.02
C ARG A 156 21.36 -5.14 12.95
N VAL A 157 21.64 -4.63 14.16
CA VAL A 157 20.58 -4.22 15.12
C VAL A 157 19.74 -3.08 14.54
N GLU A 158 20.38 -2.05 13.98
CA GLU A 158 19.69 -0.93 13.33
C GLU A 158 18.81 -1.38 12.15
N SER A 159 19.29 -2.34 11.34
CA SER A 159 18.52 -2.89 10.22
C SER A 159 17.33 -3.74 10.69
N LEU A 160 17.48 -4.48 11.78
CA LEU A 160 16.39 -5.25 12.39
C LEU A 160 15.34 -4.33 13.01
N LEU A 161 15.76 -3.26 13.69
CA LEU A 161 14.86 -2.21 14.20
C LEU A 161 14.09 -1.56 13.06
N LEU A 162 14.77 -1.24 11.95
CA LEU A 162 14.16 -0.64 10.77
C LEU A 162 13.11 -1.58 10.15
N LEU A 163 13.44 -2.86 10.04
CA LEU A 163 12.53 -3.89 9.52
C LEU A 163 11.31 -4.08 10.45
N ALA A 164 11.51 -4.08 11.77
CA ALA A 164 10.43 -4.16 12.74
C ALA A 164 9.50 -2.93 12.66
N GLY A 165 10.06 -1.72 12.60
CA GLY A 165 9.29 -0.49 12.39
C GLY A 165 8.50 -0.50 11.09
N SER A 166 9.11 -1.01 10.01
CA SER A 166 8.48 -1.17 8.70
C SER A 166 7.29 -2.15 8.75
N LEU A 167 7.40 -3.25 9.52
CA LEU A 167 6.32 -4.21 9.71
C LEU A 167 5.15 -3.62 10.51
N VAL A 168 5.43 -2.83 11.55
CA VAL A 168 4.38 -2.11 12.31
C VAL A 168 3.64 -1.13 11.40
N GLN A 169 4.38 -0.38 10.57
CA GLN A 169 3.79 0.54 9.59
C GLN A 169 2.95 -0.19 8.55
N TRP A 170 3.45 -1.30 8.01
CA TRP A 170 2.71 -2.14 7.09
C TRP A 170 1.40 -2.67 7.72
N ALA A 171 1.46 -3.14 8.97
CA ALA A 171 0.29 -3.66 9.68
C ALA A 171 -0.78 -2.57 9.88
N SER A 172 -0.36 -1.35 10.22
CA SER A 172 -1.26 -0.19 10.31
C SER A 172 -1.94 0.13 8.97
N ALA A 173 -1.16 0.16 7.87
CA ALA A 173 -1.70 0.39 6.54
C ALA A 173 -2.69 -0.72 6.13
N MET A 174 -2.39 -1.99 6.46
CA MET A 174 -3.25 -3.13 6.13
C MET A 174 -4.57 -3.07 6.91
N PHE A 175 -4.51 -2.69 8.18
CA PHE A 175 -5.69 -2.48 9.01
C PHE A 175 -6.59 -1.38 8.44
N ARG A 176 -6.02 -0.25 8.00
CA ARG A 176 -6.77 0.82 7.33
C ARG A 176 -7.39 0.37 6.01
N MET A 177 -6.67 -0.39 5.18
CA MET A 177 -7.21 -0.95 3.94
C MET A 177 -8.37 -1.91 4.22
N LYS A 178 -8.24 -2.77 5.23
CA LYS A 178 -9.33 -3.67 5.65
C LYS A 178 -10.57 -2.88 6.05
N MET A 179 -10.44 -1.87 6.91
CA MET A 179 -11.58 -1.00 7.28
C MET A 179 -12.18 -0.30 6.05
N TYR A 180 -11.34 0.12 5.11
CA TYR A 180 -11.81 0.76 3.88
C TYR A 180 -12.61 -0.19 2.98
N ILE A 181 -12.18 -1.45 2.87
CA ILE A 181 -12.92 -2.52 2.16
C ILE A 181 -14.21 -2.87 2.93
N ASP A 182 -14.16 -2.97 4.25
CA ASP A 182 -15.33 -3.30 5.08
C ASP A 182 -16.42 -2.21 4.93
N ALA A 183 -16.03 -0.93 4.83
CA ALA A 183 -16.96 0.20 4.69
C ALA A 183 -17.50 0.44 3.28
N TYR A 184 -16.66 0.34 2.23
CA TYR A 184 -17.05 0.70 0.85
C TYR A 184 -17.08 -0.49 -0.12
N GLY A 185 -16.80 -1.70 0.36
CA GLY A 185 -16.60 -2.85 -0.50
C GLY A 185 -15.26 -2.83 -1.23
N LEU A 186 -15.04 -3.86 -2.02
CA LEU A 186 -13.79 -4.06 -2.73
C LEU A 186 -13.86 -3.41 -4.11
N SER A 187 -12.84 -2.62 -4.47
CA SER A 187 -12.67 -2.06 -5.81
C SER A 187 -11.43 -2.64 -6.50
N LEU A 188 -11.27 -2.38 -7.80
CA LEU A 188 -10.07 -2.74 -8.55
C LEU A 188 -8.80 -2.19 -7.89
N GLN A 189 -8.81 -0.90 -7.52
CA GLN A 189 -7.65 -0.26 -6.90
C GLN A 189 -7.33 -0.90 -5.54
N ARG A 190 -8.34 -1.14 -4.69
CA ARG A 190 -8.16 -1.77 -3.37
C ARG A 190 -7.60 -3.19 -3.50
N PHE A 191 -8.07 -3.95 -4.50
CA PHE A 191 -7.55 -5.29 -4.81
C PHE A 191 -6.06 -5.25 -5.16
N TRP A 192 -5.66 -4.42 -6.12
CA TRP A 192 -4.27 -4.32 -6.56
C TRP A 192 -3.34 -3.84 -5.45
N VAL A 193 -3.76 -2.84 -4.66
CA VAL A 193 -2.94 -2.36 -3.55
C VAL A 193 -2.83 -3.43 -2.46
N THR A 194 -3.90 -4.16 -2.14
CA THR A 194 -3.84 -5.25 -1.16
C THR A 194 -2.90 -6.38 -1.63
N ALA A 195 -2.98 -6.77 -2.90
CA ALA A 195 -2.06 -7.75 -3.50
C ALA A 195 -0.59 -7.29 -3.41
N PHE A 196 -0.34 -6.02 -3.72
CA PHE A 196 0.99 -5.42 -3.59
C PHE A 196 1.48 -5.42 -2.14
N MET A 197 0.62 -5.10 -1.17
CA MET A 197 0.98 -5.16 0.25
C MET A 197 1.30 -6.57 0.73
N LEU A 198 0.60 -7.59 0.23
CA LEU A 198 0.94 -9.00 0.53
C LEU A 198 2.30 -9.39 -0.04
N LEU A 199 2.62 -8.97 -1.27
CA LEU A 199 3.96 -9.14 -1.84
C LEU A 199 5.03 -8.41 -1.00
N GLN A 200 4.74 -7.19 -0.53
CA GLN A 200 5.65 -6.46 0.34
C GLN A 200 5.95 -7.22 1.64
N LEU A 201 4.94 -7.84 2.26
CA LEU A 201 5.11 -8.69 3.44
C LEU A 201 6.04 -9.87 3.16
N ILE A 202 5.86 -10.55 2.03
CA ILE A 202 6.74 -11.64 1.61
C ILE A 202 8.18 -11.14 1.50
N ILE A 203 8.41 -9.97 0.89
CA ILE A 203 9.75 -9.40 0.76
C ILE A 203 10.35 -9.05 2.14
N PHE A 204 9.57 -8.51 3.08
CA PHE A 204 10.04 -8.28 4.45
C PHE A 204 10.44 -9.58 5.16
N ILE A 205 9.70 -10.67 4.97
CA ILE A 205 10.07 -11.98 5.50
C ILE A 205 11.37 -12.48 4.86
N LEU A 206 11.53 -12.33 3.54
CA LEU A 206 12.78 -12.70 2.84
C LEU A 206 13.98 -11.89 3.33
N LEU A 207 13.78 -10.60 3.63
CA LEU A 207 14.79 -9.72 4.21
C LEU A 207 15.16 -10.15 5.63
N LEU A 208 14.18 -10.54 6.45
CA LEU A 208 14.42 -11.11 7.77
C LEU A 208 15.25 -12.39 7.67
N ILE A 209 14.90 -13.31 6.77
CA ILE A 209 15.66 -14.55 6.53
C ILE A 209 17.09 -14.23 6.09
N LYS A 210 17.27 -13.28 5.17
CA LYS A 210 18.61 -12.83 4.73
C LYS A 210 19.45 -12.28 5.88
N GLU A 211 18.82 -11.67 6.88
CA GLU A 211 19.49 -11.13 8.04
C GLU A 211 20.07 -12.22 8.95
N PHE A 212 19.42 -13.39 9.02
CA PHE A 212 19.91 -14.55 9.76
C PHE A 212 20.79 -15.49 8.91
N GLN A 213 20.59 -15.51 7.59
CA GLN A 213 21.30 -16.38 6.66
C GLN A 213 22.14 -15.58 5.66
N ALA A 214 23.41 -15.37 5.98
CA ALA A 214 24.31 -14.51 5.21
C ALA A 214 24.44 -14.91 3.71
N ARG A 215 24.40 -16.20 3.39
CA ARG A 215 24.51 -16.74 2.02
C ARG A 215 23.18 -16.83 1.26
N PHE A 216 22.08 -16.29 1.82
CA PHE A 216 20.78 -16.35 1.16
C PHE A 216 20.77 -15.50 -0.12
N PRO A 217 20.33 -16.05 -1.28
CA PRO A 217 20.34 -15.34 -2.56
C PRO A 217 19.15 -14.39 -2.70
N LEU A 218 19.07 -13.38 -1.82
CA LEU A 218 17.93 -12.46 -1.68
C LEU A 218 17.39 -11.95 -3.02
N PHE A 219 18.25 -11.43 -3.90
CA PHE A 219 17.81 -10.85 -5.17
C PHE A 219 17.08 -11.89 -6.05
N LYS A 220 17.62 -13.10 -6.18
CA LYS A 220 17.00 -14.17 -6.97
C LYS A 220 15.65 -14.56 -6.37
N THR A 221 15.56 -14.67 -5.05
CA THR A 221 14.32 -15.07 -4.37
C THR A 221 13.26 -13.96 -4.42
N VAL A 222 13.64 -12.68 -4.30
CA VAL A 222 12.71 -11.56 -4.48
C VAL A 222 12.17 -11.50 -5.90
N VAL A 223 13.03 -11.64 -6.91
CA VAL A 223 12.59 -11.71 -8.32
C VAL A 223 11.63 -12.88 -8.54
N ALA A 224 11.95 -14.06 -8.00
CA ALA A 224 11.07 -15.22 -8.08
C ALA A 224 9.72 -14.97 -7.38
N ALA A 225 9.71 -14.33 -6.21
CA ALA A 225 8.49 -13.98 -5.49
C ALA A 225 7.61 -12.98 -6.27
N VAL A 226 8.22 -11.97 -6.90
CA VAL A 226 7.51 -11.01 -7.76
C VAL A 226 6.92 -11.73 -8.97
N LEU A 227 7.70 -12.54 -9.69
CA LEU A 227 7.22 -13.30 -10.85
C LEU A 227 6.09 -14.27 -10.49
N LEU A 228 6.24 -15.01 -9.38
CA LEU A 228 5.22 -15.93 -8.90
C LEU A 228 3.93 -15.19 -8.51
N SER A 229 4.06 -14.01 -7.89
CA SER A 229 2.91 -13.16 -7.56
C SER A 229 2.22 -12.63 -8.82
N LEU A 230 2.97 -12.23 -9.85
CA LEU A 230 2.41 -11.80 -11.13
C LEU A 230 1.66 -12.94 -11.84
N VAL A 231 2.25 -14.15 -11.86
CA VAL A 231 1.60 -15.35 -12.42
C VAL A 231 0.32 -15.68 -11.63
N ALA A 232 0.39 -15.68 -10.29
CA ALA A 232 -0.77 -15.91 -9.44
C ALA A 232 -1.88 -14.88 -9.69
N LEU A 233 -1.54 -13.59 -9.75
CA LEU A 233 -2.50 -12.51 -10.00
C LEU A 233 -3.07 -12.55 -11.42
N ASN A 234 -2.32 -13.03 -12.40
CA ASN A 234 -2.83 -13.21 -13.77
C ASN A 234 -3.81 -14.37 -13.87
N HIS A 235 -3.58 -15.45 -13.10
CA HIS A 235 -4.50 -16.58 -13.02
C HIS A 235 -5.77 -16.26 -12.24
N VAL A 236 -5.69 -15.39 -11.23
CA VAL A 236 -6.86 -14.92 -10.51
C VAL A 236 -7.64 -13.96 -11.41
N ASN A 237 -8.85 -14.37 -11.79
CA ASN A 237 -9.79 -13.47 -12.45
C ASN A 237 -10.24 -12.40 -11.44
N SER A 238 -9.50 -11.28 -11.39
CA SER A 238 -9.70 -10.20 -10.43
C SER A 238 -11.13 -9.70 -10.43
N ASP A 239 -11.72 -9.53 -11.62
CA ASP A 239 -13.06 -8.98 -11.77
C ASP A 239 -14.12 -9.92 -11.22
N ALA A 240 -14.00 -11.21 -11.49
CA ALA A 240 -14.90 -12.22 -10.93
C ALA A 240 -14.74 -12.34 -9.41
N TRP A 241 -13.51 -12.22 -8.89
CA TRP A 241 -13.28 -12.23 -7.44
C TRP A 241 -13.90 -11.02 -6.75
N ILE A 242 -13.69 -9.83 -7.31
CA ILE A 242 -14.24 -8.58 -6.78
C ILE A 242 -15.78 -8.60 -6.83
N ALA A 243 -16.35 -9.04 -7.95
CA ALA A 243 -17.80 -9.15 -8.10
C ALA A 243 -18.40 -10.07 -7.02
N ARG A 244 -17.84 -11.28 -6.86
CA ARG A 244 -18.29 -12.23 -5.83
C ARG A 244 -18.19 -11.64 -4.43
N HIS A 245 -17.06 -11.05 -4.08
CA HIS A 245 -16.86 -10.46 -2.76
C HIS A 245 -17.89 -9.36 -2.43
N ASN A 246 -18.19 -8.48 -3.38
CA ASN A 246 -19.19 -7.42 -3.18
C ASN A 246 -20.62 -7.95 -3.13
N VAL A 247 -20.94 -8.99 -3.91
CA VAL A 247 -22.24 -9.67 -3.84
C VAL A 247 -22.42 -10.35 -2.49
N ASP A 248 -21.41 -11.08 -2.02
CA ASP A 248 -21.44 -11.75 -0.71
C ASP A 248 -21.59 -10.72 0.43
N ARG A 249 -20.87 -9.60 0.33
CA ARG A 249 -21.02 -8.47 1.27
C ARG A 249 -22.42 -7.89 1.27
N TYR A 250 -23.03 -7.73 0.10
CA TYR A 250 -24.40 -7.24 -0.01
C TYR A 250 -25.40 -8.19 0.65
N LEU A 251 -25.23 -9.51 0.45
CA LEU A 251 -26.07 -10.51 1.11
C LEU A 251 -25.94 -10.47 2.65
N ALA A 252 -24.79 -10.03 3.17
CA ALA A 252 -24.54 -9.93 4.61
C ALA A 252 -24.97 -8.58 5.22
N VAL A 253 -24.73 -7.45 4.53
CA VAL A 253 -24.84 -6.09 5.10
C VAL A 253 -25.94 -5.24 4.42
N GLY A 254 -26.46 -5.67 3.27
CA GLY A 254 -27.56 -5.01 2.55
C GLY A 254 -27.17 -3.73 1.80
N GLN A 255 -25.88 -3.38 1.72
CA GLN A 255 -25.41 -2.20 0.98
C GLN A 255 -24.52 -2.59 -0.20
N ILE A 256 -24.83 -2.07 -1.38
CA ILE A 256 -24.06 -2.32 -2.61
C ILE A 256 -24.07 -1.11 -3.53
N ASP A 257 -22.90 -0.77 -4.07
CA ASP A 257 -22.79 0.18 -5.17
C ASP A 257 -22.91 -0.58 -6.50
N THR A 258 -24.04 -0.39 -7.18
CA THR A 258 -24.33 -1.07 -8.45
C THR A 258 -23.59 -0.45 -9.63
N SER A 259 -23.07 0.77 -9.50
CA SER A 259 -22.39 1.47 -10.59
C SER A 259 -21.04 0.82 -10.94
N PHE A 260 -20.35 0.28 -9.94
CA PHE A 260 -19.05 -0.39 -10.08
C PHE A 260 -19.09 -1.62 -11.01
N PHE A 261 -20.21 -2.33 -11.11
CA PHE A 261 -20.34 -3.52 -11.96
C PHE A 261 -20.25 -3.22 -13.46
N LYS A 262 -20.47 -1.97 -13.87
CA LYS A 262 -20.28 -1.52 -15.25
C LYS A 262 -18.81 -1.52 -15.67
N GLU A 263 -17.88 -1.30 -14.73
CA GLU A 263 -16.45 -1.20 -14.99
C GLU A 263 -15.75 -2.57 -15.02
N LEU A 264 -16.31 -3.57 -14.34
CA LEU A 264 -15.80 -4.95 -14.32
C LEU A 264 -15.96 -5.61 -15.68
N SER A 265 -15.12 -6.58 -16.06
CA SER A 265 -15.30 -7.35 -17.31
C SER A 265 -16.51 -8.31 -17.29
N SER A 266 -16.77 -9.00 -18.40
CA SER A 266 -17.73 -10.12 -18.50
C SER A 266 -17.47 -11.23 -17.46
N SER A 267 -16.28 -11.20 -16.84
CA SER A 267 -15.89 -11.86 -15.59
C SER A 267 -16.95 -11.94 -14.51
N ALA A 268 -17.60 -10.80 -14.33
CA ALA A 268 -18.49 -10.51 -13.21
C ALA A 268 -19.93 -11.03 -13.40
N VAL A 269 -20.30 -11.42 -14.63
CA VAL A 269 -21.68 -11.78 -14.99
C VAL A 269 -22.29 -12.86 -14.09
N PRO A 270 -21.59 -13.98 -13.76
CA PRO A 270 -22.14 -14.97 -12.85
C PRO A 270 -22.50 -14.41 -11.48
N ALA A 271 -21.67 -13.52 -10.93
CA ALA A 271 -21.93 -12.89 -9.64
C ALA A 271 -23.07 -11.85 -9.73
N MET A 272 -23.14 -11.11 -10.84
CA MET A 272 -24.24 -10.17 -11.10
C MET A 272 -25.59 -10.88 -11.21
N LEU A 273 -25.64 -12.08 -11.81
CA LEU A 273 -26.89 -12.85 -11.90
C LEU A 273 -27.46 -13.20 -10.52
N ASN A 274 -26.61 -13.51 -9.53
CA ASN A 274 -27.07 -13.74 -8.16
C ASN A 274 -27.79 -12.53 -7.55
N LEU A 275 -27.41 -11.29 -7.93
CA LEU A 275 -28.10 -10.07 -7.48
C LEU A 275 -29.50 -9.92 -8.07
N THR A 276 -29.77 -10.52 -9.24
CA THR A 276 -31.11 -10.50 -9.86
C THR A 276 -32.11 -11.43 -9.18
N GLU A 277 -31.63 -12.26 -8.26
CA GLU A 277 -32.46 -13.18 -7.46
C GLU A 277 -32.81 -12.61 -6.08
N VAL A 278 -32.23 -11.46 -5.73
CA VAL A 278 -32.44 -10.84 -4.42
C VAL A 278 -33.82 -10.18 -4.36
N LYS A 279 -34.40 -10.12 -3.16
CA LYS A 279 -35.74 -9.57 -2.91
C LYS A 279 -35.87 -8.08 -3.28
N ASP A 280 -34.77 -7.33 -3.23
CA ASP A 280 -34.76 -5.92 -3.61
C ASP A 280 -34.94 -5.78 -5.13
N ARG A 281 -36.15 -5.41 -5.53
CA ARG A 281 -36.55 -5.23 -6.93
C ARG A 281 -35.82 -4.08 -7.62
N GLY A 282 -35.42 -3.04 -6.88
CA GLY A 282 -34.68 -1.92 -7.43
C GLY A 282 -33.29 -2.36 -7.86
N ILE A 283 -32.56 -3.04 -6.98
CA ILE A 283 -31.22 -3.56 -7.28
C ILE A 283 -31.27 -4.64 -8.36
N ALA A 284 -32.21 -5.60 -8.25
CA ALA A 284 -32.38 -6.64 -9.27
C ALA A 284 -32.66 -6.06 -10.65
N GLY A 285 -33.50 -5.02 -10.73
CA GLY A 285 -33.84 -4.32 -11.97
C GLY A 285 -32.67 -3.53 -12.57
N ILE A 286 -31.91 -2.80 -11.75
CA ILE A 286 -30.70 -2.08 -12.19
C ILE A 286 -29.67 -3.06 -12.76
N ILE A 287 -29.39 -4.15 -12.05
CA ILE A 287 -28.43 -5.16 -12.50
C ILE A 287 -28.92 -5.88 -13.75
N ALA A 288 -30.22 -6.20 -13.86
CA ALA A 288 -30.80 -6.77 -15.07
C ALA A 288 -30.63 -5.85 -16.28
N ARG A 289 -30.84 -4.53 -16.11
CA ARG A 289 -30.62 -3.54 -17.17
C ARG A 289 -29.15 -3.50 -17.61
N GLN A 290 -28.21 -3.52 -16.65
CA GLN A 290 -26.78 -3.58 -16.95
C GLN A 290 -26.38 -4.86 -17.70
N LEU A 291 -26.94 -6.02 -17.34
CA LEU A 291 -26.69 -7.28 -18.03
C LEU A 291 -27.22 -7.28 -19.47
N ILE A 292 -28.41 -6.70 -19.70
CA ILE A 292 -28.99 -6.56 -21.05
C ILE A 292 -28.15 -5.61 -21.90
N GLU A 293 -27.77 -4.45 -21.38
CA GLU A 293 -26.89 -3.48 -22.05
C GLU A 293 -25.56 -4.14 -22.44
N ARG A 294 -25.03 -4.99 -21.56
CA ARG A 294 -23.81 -5.75 -21.81
C ARG A 294 -23.98 -6.78 -22.92
N LEU A 295 -25.12 -7.49 -22.97
CA LEU A 295 -25.42 -8.43 -24.05
C LEU A 295 -25.51 -7.71 -25.40
N ASP A 296 -26.20 -6.57 -25.45
CA ASP A 296 -26.33 -5.76 -26.67
C ASP A 296 -24.96 -5.29 -27.17
N ASN A 297 -24.11 -4.79 -26.27
CA ASN A 297 -22.72 -4.42 -26.58
C ASN A 297 -21.89 -5.60 -27.12
N ILE A 298 -22.09 -6.82 -26.60
CA ILE A 298 -21.41 -8.03 -27.07
C ILE A 298 -21.92 -8.44 -28.46
N GLN A 299 -23.21 -8.27 -28.75
CA GLN A 299 -23.83 -8.63 -30.03
C GLN A 299 -23.50 -7.63 -31.14
N ASN A 300 -23.46 -6.33 -30.81
CA ASN A 300 -23.17 -5.24 -31.74
C ASN A 300 -21.67 -5.06 -32.01
N ALA A 301 -20.80 -5.77 -31.30
CA ALA A 301 -19.37 -5.77 -31.58
C ALA A 301 -19.07 -6.45 -32.94
N GLU A 302 -18.84 -5.64 -33.98
CA GLU A 302 -18.48 -6.12 -35.32
C GLU A 302 -17.25 -7.05 -35.27
N ASN A 303 -17.41 -8.24 -35.87
CA ASN A 303 -16.41 -9.28 -36.13
C ASN A 303 -15.34 -9.44 -35.03
N PRO A 304 -15.49 -10.41 -34.10
CA PRO A 304 -14.43 -10.70 -33.15
C PRO A 304 -13.21 -11.18 -33.92
N ARG A 305 -12.22 -10.28 -34.11
CA ARG A 305 -10.85 -10.70 -34.43
C ARG A 305 -10.53 -11.85 -33.47
N TRP A 306 -10.00 -12.95 -33.99
CA TRP A 306 -9.66 -14.13 -33.20
C TRP A 306 -8.84 -13.80 -31.92
N GLN A 307 -8.12 -12.68 -31.92
CA GLN A 307 -7.38 -12.10 -30.79
C GLN A 307 -8.25 -11.61 -29.61
N LYS A 308 -9.55 -11.37 -29.83
CA LYS A 308 -10.53 -10.92 -28.84
C LYS A 308 -11.45 -12.05 -28.35
N LEU A 309 -11.18 -13.30 -28.73
CA LEU A 309 -11.93 -14.45 -28.22
C LEU A 309 -11.63 -14.62 -26.72
N ASN A 310 -12.56 -14.16 -25.89
CA ASN A 310 -12.49 -14.30 -24.45
C ASN A 310 -13.52 -15.35 -24.00
N LEU A 311 -13.04 -16.44 -23.39
CA LEU A 311 -13.90 -17.50 -22.84
C LEU A 311 -14.96 -16.94 -21.89
N ALA A 312 -14.59 -15.97 -21.05
CA ALA A 312 -15.51 -15.34 -20.12
C ALA A 312 -16.62 -14.54 -20.83
N GLN A 313 -16.34 -13.96 -21.99
CA GLN A 313 -17.33 -13.25 -22.78
C GLN A 313 -18.32 -14.20 -23.46
N SER A 314 -17.84 -15.36 -23.94
CA SER A 314 -18.70 -16.41 -24.48
C SER A 314 -19.63 -16.97 -23.39
N GLN A 315 -19.08 -17.30 -22.23
CA GLN A 315 -19.86 -17.81 -21.10
C GLN A 315 -20.88 -16.78 -20.60
N ALA A 316 -20.47 -15.52 -20.48
CA ALA A 316 -21.38 -14.43 -20.12
C ALA A 316 -22.55 -14.28 -21.10
N LYS A 317 -22.27 -14.35 -22.42
CA LYS A 317 -23.30 -14.27 -23.46
C LYS A 317 -24.31 -15.40 -23.31
N GLU A 318 -23.85 -16.63 -23.13
CA GLU A 318 -24.70 -17.81 -22.96
C GLU A 318 -25.60 -17.66 -21.72
N LEU A 319 -25.02 -17.33 -20.56
CA LEU A 319 -25.75 -17.17 -19.31
C LEU A 319 -26.81 -16.06 -19.34
N ILE A 320 -26.49 -14.91 -19.96
CA ILE A 320 -27.46 -13.80 -20.06
C ILE A 320 -28.56 -14.15 -21.06
N THR A 321 -28.23 -14.84 -22.16
CA THR A 321 -29.21 -15.22 -23.19
C THR A 321 -30.21 -16.24 -22.63
N ASP A 322 -29.75 -17.21 -21.85
CA ASP A 322 -30.60 -18.22 -21.20
C ASP A 322 -31.65 -17.58 -20.27
N GLN A 323 -31.29 -16.49 -19.58
CA GLN A 323 -32.16 -15.80 -18.63
C GLN A 323 -32.80 -14.51 -19.19
N LEU A 324 -32.72 -14.26 -20.49
CA LEU A 324 -33.03 -12.96 -21.08
C LEU A 324 -34.47 -12.50 -20.83
N ASP A 325 -35.44 -13.40 -20.91
CA ASP A 325 -36.85 -13.06 -20.71
C ASP A 325 -37.14 -12.64 -19.26
N ARG A 326 -36.49 -13.29 -18.29
CA ARG A 326 -36.55 -12.93 -16.87
C ARG A 326 -35.87 -11.58 -16.61
N LEU A 327 -34.71 -11.33 -17.21
CA LEU A 327 -34.01 -10.05 -17.04
C LEU A 327 -34.84 -8.90 -17.64
N ARG A 328 -35.53 -9.13 -18.77
CA ARG A 328 -36.44 -8.16 -19.39
C ARG A 328 -37.65 -7.85 -18.53
N SER A 329 -38.24 -8.82 -17.81
CA SER A 329 -39.33 -8.52 -16.88
C SER A 329 -38.83 -7.69 -15.69
N LEU A 330 -37.71 -8.10 -15.07
CA LEU A 330 -37.12 -7.40 -13.91
C LEU A 330 -36.72 -5.96 -14.24
N SER A 331 -36.13 -5.71 -15.41
CA SER A 331 -35.72 -4.37 -15.84
C SER A 331 -36.88 -3.40 -16.12
N LYS A 332 -38.10 -3.92 -16.37
CA LYS A 332 -39.33 -3.14 -16.56
C LYS A 332 -40.05 -2.84 -15.24
N GLU A 333 -39.88 -3.71 -14.24
CA GLU A 333 -40.44 -3.53 -12.89
C GLU A 333 -39.59 -2.61 -12.00
N ALA A 334 -38.39 -2.26 -12.44
CA ALA A 334 -37.49 -1.35 -11.74
C ALA A 334 -38.02 0.11 -11.79
N PRO A 335 -38.00 0.85 -10.66
CA PRO A 335 -38.46 2.23 -10.60
C PRO A 335 -37.65 3.20 -11.47
#